data_AF-A0A5K0VI23-F1
#
_entry.id   AF-A0A5K0VI23-F1
#
_cell.length_a   1.000
_cell.length_b   1.000
_cell.length_c   1.000
_cell.angle_alpha   90.00
_cell.angle_beta   90.00
_cell.angle_gamma   90.00
#
_symmetry.space_group_name_H-M   'P 1'
#
loop_
_entity.id
_entity.type
_entity.pdbx_description
1 polymer ?
#
loop_
_entity_poly.entity_id
_entity_poly.type
_entity_poly.pdbx_seq_one_letter_code
_entity_poly.pdbx_strand_id
1 'polypeptide(L)' 'HFLLTNLLLDKSHKMKATARESGTEGRIVVVASQTHSTTYKSGIRSENINNPS' A
#
# COMPACT_ATOMS: atom_id res chain seq x y z
N HIS A 1 -1.91 15.23 10.80
CA HIS A 1 -1.27 13.92 10.94
C HIS A 1 -1.91 12.97 9.94
N PHE A 2 -1.18 12.47 8.95
CA PHE A 2 -1.76 11.70 7.83
C PHE A 2 -1.80 10.22 8.21
N LEU A 3 -3.00 9.72 8.53
CA LEU A 3 -3.22 8.32 8.97
C LEU A 3 -2.65 7.30 7.99
N LEU A 4 -2.69 7.62 6.69
CA LEU A 4 -2.14 6.77 5.64
C LEU A 4 -0.63 6.55 5.80
N THR A 5 0.16 7.54 6.23
CA THR A 5 1.60 7.35 6.47
C THR A 5 1.86 6.29 7.53
N ASN A 6 1.10 6.30 8.63
CA ASN A 6 1.27 5.30 9.69
C ASN A 6 0.95 3.88 9.21
N LEU A 7 -0.09 3.74 8.37
CA LEU A 7 -0.45 2.45 7.77
C LEU A 7 0.58 1.96 6.74
N LEU A 8 1.21 2.88 6.00
CA LEU A 8 2.28 2.55 5.05
C LEU A 8 3.56 2.10 5.75
N LEU A 9 3.89 2.67 6.91
CA LEU A 9 5.03 2.26 7.73
C LEU A 9 4.86 0.83 8.27
N ASP A 10 3.65 0.47 8.72
CA ASP A 10 3.33 -0.91 9.13
C ASP A 10 3.49 -1.90 7.97
N LYS A 11 2.95 -1.56 6.79
CA LYS A 11 3.09 -2.41 5.59
C LYS A 11 4.54 -2.51 5.10
N SER A 12 5.37 -1.48 5.26
CA SER A 12 6.78 -1.52 4.89
C SER A 12 7.54 -2.64 5.62
N HIS A 13 7.22 -2.89 6.88
CA HIS A 13 7.81 -4.03 7.61
C HIS A 13 7.43 -5.38 6.99
N LYS A 14 6.17 -5.55 6.60
CA LYS A 14 5.70 -6.79 5.94
C LYS A 14 6.37 -6.97 4.58
N MET A 15 6.52 -5.89 3.81
CA MET A 15 7.19 -5.94 2.51
C MET A 15 8.66 -6.35 2.61
N LYS A 16 9.38 -5.97 3.67
CA LYS A 16 10.76 -6.42 3.90
C LYS A 16 10.84 -7.92 4.14
N ALA A 17 9.92 -8.48 4.93
CA ALA A 17 9.86 -9.93 5.17
C ALA A 17 9.54 -10.68 3.86
N THR A 18 8.52 -10.23 3.13
CA THR A 18 8.14 -10.85 1.84
C THR A 18 9.25 -10.75 0.80
N ALA A 19 9.97 -9.64 0.70
CA ALA A 19 11.09 -9.51 -0.24
C ALA A 19 12.23 -10.49 0.08
N ARG A 20 12.47 -10.76 1.36
CA ARG A 20 13.46 -11.75 1.80
C ARG A 20 13.02 -13.20 1.50
N GLU A 21 11.73 -13.48 1.59
CA GLU A 21 11.16 -14.82 1.34
C GLU A 21 10.96 -15.11 -0.15
N SER A 22 10.49 -14.13 -0.93
CA SER A 22 10.19 -14.31 -2.37
C SER A 22 11.33 -13.89 -3.30
N GLY A 23 12.40 -13.28 -2.76
CA GLY A 23 13.52 -12.73 -3.54
C GLY A 23 13.14 -11.56 -4.45
N THR A 24 11.92 -11.01 -4.31
CA THR A 24 11.39 -9.94 -5.17
C THR A 24 11.20 -8.66 -4.35
N GLU A 25 11.81 -7.56 -4.80
CA GLU A 25 11.67 -6.27 -4.14
C GLU A 25 10.41 -5.51 -4.62
N GLY A 26 9.57 -5.07 -3.68
CA GLY A 26 8.38 -4.26 -3.95
C GLY A 26 8.61 -2.78 -3.65
N ARG A 27 7.91 -1.88 -4.37
CA ARG A 27 7.89 -0.43 -4.11
C ARG A 27 6.47 0.06 -3.87
N ILE A 28 6.28 0.89 -2.84
CA ILE A 28 5.03 1.63 -2.61
C ILE A 28 5.12 2.98 -3.34
N VAL A 29 4.17 3.25 -4.23
CA VAL A 29 4.06 4.56 -4.91
C VAL A 29 2.78 5.25 -4.43
N VAL A 30 2.92 6.41 -3.79
CA VAL A 30 1.78 7.25 -3.39
C VAL A 30 1.48 8.21 -4.54
N VAL A 31 0.40 7.93 -5.28
CA VAL A 31 -0.11 8.84 -6.31
C VAL A 31 -1.20 9.71 -5.70
N ALA A 32 -0.92 11.01 -5.56
CA ALA A 32 -1.89 11.99 -5.10
C ALA A 32 -2.35 12.86 -6.27
N SER A 33 -3.67 13.00 -6.44
CA SER A 33 -4.31 13.91 -7.40
C SER A 33 -5.16 14.94 -6.65
N GLN A 34 -5.36 16.14 -7.21
CA GLN A 34 -6.34 17.10 -6.67
C GLN A 34 -7.77 16.53 -6.62
N THR A 35 -8.08 15.53 -7.45
CA THR A 35 -9.37 14.80 -7.46
C THR A 35 -9.45 13.62 -6.47
N HIS A 36 -8.46 13.41 -5.59
CA HIS A 36 -8.50 12.32 -4.60
C HIS A 36 -9.71 12.38 -3.65
N SER A 37 -10.30 13.56 -3.45
CA SER A 37 -11.52 13.79 -2.67
C SER A 37 -12.81 13.37 -3.42
N THR A 38 -12.74 13.26 -4.75
CA THR A 38 -13.86 12.87 -5.62
C THR A 38 -13.86 11.36 -5.91
N THR A 39 -12.73 10.68 -5.70
CA THR A 39 -12.61 9.24 -5.90
C THR A 39 -13.21 8.43 -4.74
N TYR A 40 -13.48 7.15 -5.01
CA TYR A 40 -14.09 6.16 -4.12
C TYR A 40 -13.91 6.42 -2.60
N LYS A 41 -15.05 6.63 -1.91
CA LYS A 41 -15.10 7.04 -0.49
C LYS A 41 -14.46 6.06 0.49
N SER A 42 -14.29 4.79 0.13
CA SER A 42 -13.69 3.78 1.02
C SER A 42 -12.15 3.73 0.97
N GLY A 43 -11.50 4.67 0.28
CA GLY A 43 -10.04 4.76 0.24
C GLY A 43 -9.39 3.60 -0.50
N ILE A 44 -8.20 3.18 -0.04
CA ILE A 44 -7.38 2.13 -0.69
C ILE A 44 -7.89 0.74 -0.27
N ARG A 45 -8.62 0.05 -1.16
CA ARG A 45 -9.07 -1.33 -0.94
C ARG A 45 -7.88 -2.29 -0.98
N SER A 46 -7.40 -2.69 0.19
CA SER A 46 -6.21 -3.54 0.36
C SER A 46 -6.48 -5.04 0.41
N GLU A 47 -7.74 -5.44 0.35
CA GLU A 47 -8.17 -6.83 0.60
C GLU A 47 -7.60 -7.84 -0.40
N ASN A 48 -7.20 -7.40 -1.60
CA ASN A 48 -6.89 -8.30 -2.72
C ASN A 48 -5.47 -8.11 -3.31
N ILE A 49 -4.58 -7.39 -2.62
CA ILE A 49 -3.22 -7.12 -3.13
C ILE A 49 -2.34 -8.39 -3.07
N ASN A 50 -2.72 -9.38 -2.25
CA ASN A 50 -1.97 -10.62 -2.04
C ASN A 50 -2.55 -11.83 -2.78
N ASN A 51 -3.44 -11.65 -3.76
CA ASN A 51 -3.95 -12.79 -4.52
C ASN A 51 -3.13 -12.97 -5.81
N PRO A 52 -2.17 -13.91 -5.88
CA PRO A 52 -1.56 -14.30 -7.14
C PRO A 52 -2.60 -15.06 -7.95
N SER A 53 -3.09 -14.44 -9.04
CA SER A 53 -3.79 -15.17 -10.10
C SER A 53 -2.85 -16.15 -10.79
#